data_AF-A0A9C8LHW3-F1
#
_entry.id   AF-A0A9C8LHW3-F1
#
_cell.length_a   1.000
_cell.length_b   1.000
_cell.length_c   1.000
_cell.angle_alpha   90.00
_cell.angle_beta   90.00
_cell.angle_gamma   90.00
#
_symmetry.space_group_name_H-M   'P 1'
#
loop_
_entity.id
_entity.type
_entity.pdbx_description
1 polymer ?
#
loop_
_entity_poly.entity_id
_entity_poly.type
_entity_poly.pdbx_seq_one_letter_code
_entity_poly.pdbx_strand_id
1 'polypeptide(L)'
;MRPPDPRDTSAPPVIVWLAEWTRRKDAIFAAIASQSGGGRRLPLIGLSFRNFPETQERAAAALAVAKRQPRGRLGRALKRALIAAQYNWSRRFFTRQPGAVAVCWNGLTGSRRAFMEGARDAGAGRLYAELAPFPGRITLDPLGVNAQNALPRDPGFYRDWAAADPARQGEGWRALGANLTARASRRADVGQGDGDALA
;
A
#
# COMPACT_ATOMS: atom_id res chain seq x y z
N MET A 1 1.92 8.85 -36.35
CA MET A 1 0.95 8.65 -35.25
C MET A 1 1.70 8.86 -33.94
N ARG A 2 1.40 9.92 -33.19
CA ARG A 2 2.09 10.25 -31.93
C ARG A 2 1.59 9.31 -30.83
N PRO A 3 2.45 8.72 -29.98
CA PRO A 3 1.98 7.93 -28.85
C PRO A 3 1.11 8.80 -27.92
N PRO A 4 0.06 8.23 -27.30
CA PRO A 4 -0.80 8.98 -26.38
C PRO A 4 0.01 9.55 -25.20
N ASP A 5 -0.29 10.79 -24.80
CA ASP A 5 0.33 11.43 -23.65
C ASP A 5 -0.14 10.70 -22.37
N PRO A 6 0.76 10.16 -21.54
CA PRO A 6 0.39 9.51 -20.28
C PRO A 6 -0.28 10.45 -19.27
N ARG A 7 -0.36 11.75 -19.56
CA ARG A 7 -1.08 12.78 -18.78
C ARG A 7 -2.48 13.09 -19.33
N ASP A 8 -2.91 12.45 -20.42
CA ASP A 8 -4.30 12.53 -20.86
C ASP A 8 -5.20 11.82 -19.84
N THR A 9 -5.82 12.63 -18.99
CA THR A 9 -6.59 12.28 -17.79
C THR A 9 -8.09 12.48 -17.99
N SER A 10 -8.53 12.54 -19.25
CA SER A 10 -9.91 12.88 -19.62
C SER A 10 -10.96 11.88 -19.09
N ALA A 11 -10.56 10.66 -18.72
CA ALA A 11 -11.38 9.70 -18.00
C ALA A 11 -10.81 9.39 -16.60
N PRO A 12 -11.65 9.37 -15.56
CA PRO A 12 -11.19 9.07 -14.21
C PRO A 12 -10.66 7.62 -14.11
N PRO A 13 -9.64 7.37 -13.27
CA PRO A 13 -8.95 6.09 -13.26
C PRO A 13 -9.84 4.97 -12.72
N VAL A 14 -9.86 3.83 -13.40
CA VAL A 14 -10.54 2.62 -12.89
C VAL A 14 -9.80 2.09 -11.67
N ILE A 15 -10.48 2.05 -10.53
CA ILE A 15 -9.94 1.52 -9.28
C ILE A 15 -10.05 0.00 -9.28
N VAL A 16 -8.93 -0.71 -9.15
CA VAL A 16 -8.91 -2.18 -9.08
C VAL A 16 -8.39 -2.63 -7.73
N TRP A 17 -9.17 -3.41 -7.00
CA TRP A 17 -8.78 -3.89 -5.67
C TRP A 17 -9.03 -5.39 -5.49
N LEU A 18 -8.25 -5.99 -4.60
CA LEU A 18 -8.46 -7.37 -4.16
C LEU A 18 -9.52 -7.41 -3.08
N ALA A 19 -10.41 -8.40 -3.17
CA ALA A 19 -11.39 -8.73 -2.14
C ALA A 19 -10.73 -8.86 -0.78
N GLU A 20 -11.21 -8.09 0.18
CA GLU A 20 -10.74 -8.13 1.56
C GLU A 20 -11.62 -9.00 2.44
N TRP A 21 -11.01 -9.57 3.48
CA TRP A 21 -11.66 -10.50 4.41
C TRP A 21 -12.79 -9.86 5.23
N THR A 22 -12.70 -8.55 5.44
CA THR A 22 -13.66 -7.79 6.25
C THR A 22 -14.47 -6.86 5.36
N ARG A 23 -15.79 -6.89 5.51
CA ARG A 23 -16.72 -5.99 4.79
C ARG A 23 -16.33 -4.52 4.90
N ARG A 24 -15.81 -4.09 6.06
CA ARG A 24 -15.35 -2.70 6.28
C ARG A 24 -14.25 -2.27 5.31
N LYS A 25 -13.24 -3.12 5.07
CA LYS A 25 -12.14 -2.80 4.14
C LYS A 25 -12.60 -2.77 2.69
N ASP A 26 -13.46 -3.73 2.33
CA ASP A 26 -14.08 -3.75 1.00
C ASP A 26 -14.96 -2.51 0.76
N ALA A 27 -15.71 -2.06 1.78
CA ALA A 27 -16.53 -0.86 1.69
C ALA A 27 -15.68 0.41 1.49
N ILE A 28 -14.50 0.50 2.12
CA ILE A 28 -13.56 1.60 1.89
C ILE A 28 -13.12 1.62 0.42
N PHE A 29 -12.79 0.48 -0.17
CA PHE A 29 -12.38 0.40 -1.58
C PHE A 29 -13.52 0.68 -2.54
N ALA A 30 -14.73 0.21 -2.23
CA ALA A 30 -15.92 0.55 -3.00
C ALA A 30 -16.21 2.07 -2.96
N ALA A 31 -16.03 2.72 -1.79
CA ALA A 31 -16.16 4.16 -1.67
C ALA A 31 -15.11 4.92 -2.51
N ILE A 32 -13.84 4.51 -2.45
CA ILE A 32 -12.77 5.07 -3.30
C ILE A 32 -13.12 4.91 -4.78
N ALA A 33 -13.57 3.72 -5.19
CA ALA A 33 -14.00 3.45 -6.56
C ALA A 33 -15.17 4.34 -7.00
N SER A 34 -16.18 4.53 -6.14
CA SER A 34 -17.34 5.37 -6.46
C SER A 34 -16.96 6.83 -6.71
N GLN A 35 -15.98 7.36 -5.97
CA GLN A 35 -15.50 8.73 -6.15
C GLN A 35 -14.61 8.89 -7.39
N SER A 36 -14.04 7.80 -7.90
CA SER A 36 -13.16 7.78 -9.08
C SER A 36 -13.86 7.31 -10.36
N GLY A 37 -15.20 7.37 -10.43
CA GLY A 37 -15.96 7.01 -11.63
C GLY A 37 -16.14 5.50 -11.85
N GLY A 38 -15.76 4.67 -10.88
CA GLY A 38 -16.00 3.23 -10.88
C GLY A 38 -14.81 2.39 -10.47
N GLY A 39 -15.01 1.08 -10.43
CA GLY A 39 -13.92 0.17 -10.13
C GLY A 39 -14.28 -1.30 -10.23
N ARG A 40 -13.25 -2.14 -10.13
CA ARG A 40 -13.33 -3.58 -10.27
C ARG A 40 -12.78 -4.27 -9.03
N ARG A 41 -13.68 -4.96 -8.34
CA ARG A 41 -13.32 -5.91 -7.29
C ARG A 41 -12.84 -7.22 -7.88
N LEU A 42 -11.65 -7.68 -7.48
CA LEU A 42 -11.10 -8.97 -7.86
C LEU A 42 -11.21 -9.95 -6.68
N PRO A 43 -11.91 -11.09 -6.83
CA PRO A 43 -12.02 -12.07 -5.74
C PRO A 43 -10.67 -12.72 -5.40
N LEU A 44 -9.77 -12.83 -6.39
CA LEU A 44 -8.45 -13.43 -6.28
C LEU A 44 -7.51 -12.85 -7.34
N ILE A 45 -6.21 -12.99 -7.11
CA ILE A 45 -5.19 -12.71 -8.12
C ILE A 45 -5.08 -13.93 -9.03
N GLY A 46 -5.26 -13.75 -10.34
CA GLY A 46 -5.09 -14.83 -11.29
C GLY A 46 -3.64 -15.31 -11.39
N LEU A 47 -3.41 -16.35 -12.20
CA LEU A 47 -2.10 -16.96 -12.39
C LEU A 47 -1.68 -16.86 -13.86
N SER A 48 -0.40 -16.59 -14.10
CA SER A 48 0.20 -16.65 -15.43
C SER A 48 1.61 -17.21 -15.33
N PHE A 49 1.88 -18.27 -16.07
CA PHE A 49 3.18 -18.96 -16.04
C PHE A 49 4.20 -18.41 -17.04
N ARG A 50 3.77 -17.48 -17.91
CA ARG A 50 4.70 -16.76 -18.80
C ARG A 50 5.43 -15.69 -17.99
N ASN A 51 6.75 -15.79 -17.91
CA ASN A 51 7.57 -14.87 -17.13
C ASN A 51 7.82 -13.56 -17.87
N PHE A 52 8.09 -12.53 -17.10
CA PHE A 52 8.80 -11.31 -17.46
C PHE A 52 10.23 -11.29 -16.89
N PRO A 53 11.13 -10.41 -17.36
CA PRO A 53 12.49 -10.28 -16.81
C PRO A 53 12.54 -10.12 -15.27
N GLU A 54 11.62 -9.35 -14.71
CA GLU A 54 11.56 -8.94 -13.30
C GLU A 54 10.92 -10.00 -12.39
N THR A 55 10.34 -11.06 -12.98
CA THR A 55 9.50 -12.05 -12.25
C THR A 55 10.20 -12.62 -11.03
N GLN A 56 11.44 -13.06 -11.20
CA GLN A 56 12.17 -13.75 -10.14
C GLN A 56 12.55 -12.79 -9.00
N GLU A 57 12.97 -11.58 -9.34
CA GLU A 57 13.30 -10.54 -8.37
C GLU A 57 12.06 -10.15 -7.56
N ARG A 58 10.94 -9.87 -8.23
CA ARG A 58 9.67 -9.47 -7.58
C ARG A 58 9.12 -10.59 -6.70
N ALA A 59 9.17 -11.83 -7.17
CA ALA A 59 8.72 -12.98 -6.38
C ALA A 59 9.60 -13.22 -5.15
N ALA A 60 10.92 -13.07 -5.27
CA ALA A 60 11.85 -13.19 -4.15
C ALA A 60 11.61 -12.09 -3.11
N ALA A 61 11.50 -10.82 -3.54
CA ALA A 61 11.25 -9.68 -2.67
C ALA A 61 9.91 -9.81 -1.93
N ALA A 62 8.84 -10.21 -2.63
CA ALA A 62 7.52 -10.42 -2.03
C ALA A 62 7.50 -11.59 -1.04
N LEU A 63 8.26 -12.65 -1.31
CA LEU A 63 8.40 -13.78 -0.40
C LEU A 63 9.16 -13.39 0.87
N ALA A 64 10.22 -12.60 0.78
CA ALA A 64 11.05 -12.21 1.94
C ALA A 64 10.23 -11.52 3.04
N VAL A 65 9.24 -10.71 2.65
CA VAL A 65 8.36 -9.95 3.57
C VAL A 65 7.01 -10.64 3.82
N ALA A 66 6.83 -11.89 3.40
CA ALA A 66 5.57 -12.59 3.59
C ALA A 66 5.32 -12.94 5.07
N LYS A 67 4.15 -12.54 5.61
CA LYS A 67 3.78 -12.77 7.02
C LYS A 67 3.95 -14.22 7.51
N ARG A 68 3.64 -15.20 6.66
CA ARG A 68 3.79 -16.63 6.96
C ARG A 68 4.89 -17.23 6.09
N GLN A 69 6.07 -17.44 6.66
CA GLN A 69 7.18 -18.10 5.96
C GLN A 69 7.01 -19.63 5.98
N PRO A 70 7.12 -20.32 4.83
CA PRO A 70 7.22 -21.78 4.81
C PRO A 70 8.50 -22.24 5.53
N ARG A 71 8.41 -23.31 6.32
CA ARG A 71 9.56 -23.86 7.07
C ARG A 71 10.53 -24.68 6.22
N GLY A 72 10.05 -25.31 5.13
CA GLY A 72 10.83 -26.19 4.26
C GLY A 72 11.19 -25.58 2.90
N ARG A 73 12.26 -26.09 2.27
CA ARG A 73 12.74 -25.67 0.95
C ARG A 73 11.67 -25.81 -0.14
N LEU A 74 10.98 -26.95 -0.18
CA LEU A 74 9.91 -27.22 -1.14
C LEU A 74 8.74 -26.24 -0.98
N GLY A 75 8.25 -26.03 0.26
CA GLY A 75 7.17 -25.08 0.52
C GLY A 75 7.57 -23.64 0.17
N ARG A 76 8.83 -23.27 0.39
CA ARG A 76 9.36 -21.97 -0.02
C ARG A 76 9.41 -21.82 -1.55
N ALA A 77 9.83 -22.87 -2.26
CA ALA A 77 9.85 -22.88 -3.72
C ALA A 77 8.43 -22.80 -4.31
N LEU A 78 7.48 -23.60 -3.81
CA LEU A 78 6.08 -23.55 -4.22
C LEU A 78 5.45 -22.18 -3.97
N LYS A 79 5.71 -21.59 -2.78
CA LYS A 79 5.21 -20.25 -2.47
C LYS A 79 5.83 -19.19 -3.39
N ARG A 80 7.13 -19.30 -3.69
CA ARG A 80 7.78 -18.40 -4.65
C ARG A 80 7.15 -18.53 -6.04
N ALA A 81 6.91 -19.75 -6.52
CA ALA A 81 6.30 -20.01 -7.81
C ALA A 81 4.87 -19.45 -7.89
N LEU A 82 4.06 -19.60 -6.83
CA LEU A 82 2.74 -18.98 -6.73
C LEU A 82 2.81 -17.46 -6.83
N ILE A 83 3.70 -16.83 -6.05
CA ILE A 83 3.89 -15.37 -6.06
C ILE A 83 4.35 -14.89 -7.44
N ALA A 84 5.26 -15.62 -8.09
CA ALA A 84 5.72 -15.33 -9.46
C ALA A 84 4.55 -15.38 -10.45
N ALA A 85 3.71 -16.42 -10.40
CA ALA A 85 2.55 -16.56 -11.27
C ALA A 85 1.52 -15.44 -11.04
N GLN A 86 1.32 -15.02 -9.79
CA GLN A 86 0.44 -13.92 -9.42
C GLN A 86 0.97 -12.56 -9.90
N TYR A 87 2.27 -12.31 -9.77
CA TYR A 87 2.93 -11.13 -10.32
C TYR A 87 2.76 -11.06 -11.84
N ASN A 88 3.08 -12.15 -12.52
CA ASN A 88 2.97 -12.29 -13.98
C ASN A 88 1.56 -12.02 -14.49
N TRP A 89 0.54 -12.51 -13.78
CA TRP A 89 -0.84 -12.25 -14.13
C TRP A 89 -1.20 -10.79 -13.90
N SER A 90 -0.83 -10.23 -12.74
CA SER A 90 -1.14 -8.86 -12.36
C SER A 90 -0.54 -7.87 -13.35
N ARG A 91 0.74 -8.04 -13.73
CA ARG A 91 1.37 -7.20 -14.74
C ARG A 91 0.62 -7.22 -16.06
N ARG A 92 0.29 -8.42 -16.58
CA ARG A 92 -0.51 -8.53 -17.81
C ARG A 92 -1.90 -7.92 -17.70
N PHE A 93 -2.52 -8.07 -16.54
CA PHE A 93 -3.84 -7.50 -16.27
C PHE A 93 -3.79 -5.96 -16.36
N PHE A 94 -2.80 -5.33 -15.74
CA PHE A 94 -2.64 -3.88 -15.73
C PHE A 94 -2.08 -3.33 -17.06
N THR A 95 -1.25 -4.07 -17.79
CA THR A 95 -0.82 -3.68 -19.16
C THR A 95 -2.02 -3.54 -20.10
N ARG A 96 -3.09 -4.32 -19.89
CA ARG A 96 -4.33 -4.24 -20.69
C ARG A 96 -5.32 -3.17 -20.19
N GLN A 97 -5.00 -2.48 -19.10
CA GLN A 97 -5.84 -1.47 -18.46
C GLN A 97 -5.00 -0.22 -18.17
N PRO A 98 -4.59 0.51 -19.22
CA PRO A 98 -3.86 1.76 -19.04
C PRO A 98 -4.69 2.74 -18.20
N GLY A 99 -4.04 3.47 -17.29
CA GLY A 99 -4.69 4.42 -16.39
C GLY A 99 -5.39 3.81 -15.17
N ALA A 100 -5.43 2.48 -15.03
CA ALA A 100 -5.97 1.85 -13.83
C ALA A 100 -5.09 2.12 -12.59
N VAL A 101 -5.72 2.12 -11.42
CA VAL A 101 -5.04 2.24 -10.12
C VAL A 101 -5.27 0.97 -9.31
N ALA A 102 -4.18 0.29 -8.96
CA ALA A 102 -4.20 -0.86 -8.07
C ALA A 102 -4.31 -0.42 -6.61
N VAL A 103 -5.28 -0.98 -5.88
CA VAL A 103 -5.50 -0.66 -4.47
C VAL A 103 -5.41 -1.92 -3.61
N CYS A 104 -4.70 -1.83 -2.48
CA CYS A 104 -4.58 -2.92 -1.53
C CYS A 104 -4.55 -2.45 -0.08
N TRP A 105 -5.11 -3.26 0.81
CA TRP A 105 -4.86 -3.08 2.24
C TRP A 105 -3.46 -3.61 2.58
N ASN A 106 -2.64 -2.77 3.19
CA ASN A 106 -1.21 -2.93 3.42
C ASN A 106 -0.39 -3.06 2.14
N GLY A 107 -0.70 -3.99 1.22
CA GLY A 107 -0.06 -4.11 -0.10
C GLY A 107 1.42 -4.51 -0.11
N LEU A 108 2.11 -4.53 1.04
CA LEU A 108 3.57 -4.69 1.11
C LEU A 108 4.03 -6.14 1.33
N THR A 109 3.13 -7.12 1.43
CA THR A 109 3.50 -8.50 1.80
C THR A 109 2.93 -9.57 0.87
N GLY A 110 3.74 -10.59 0.57
CA GLY A 110 3.32 -11.80 -0.15
C GLY A 110 2.58 -11.54 -1.47
N SER A 111 1.44 -12.20 -1.66
CA SER A 111 0.61 -12.09 -2.87
C SER A 111 0.10 -10.67 -3.13
N ARG A 112 -0.24 -9.89 -2.09
CA ARG A 112 -0.65 -8.49 -2.27
C ARG A 112 0.50 -7.65 -2.82
N ARG A 113 1.74 -7.91 -2.37
CA ARG A 113 2.92 -7.28 -2.96
C ARG A 113 3.11 -7.66 -4.43
N ALA A 114 2.95 -8.93 -4.78
CA ALA A 114 3.01 -9.36 -6.18
C ALA A 114 1.99 -8.62 -7.07
N PHE A 115 0.77 -8.42 -6.56
CA PHE A 115 -0.26 -7.63 -7.26
C PHE A 115 0.16 -6.18 -7.45
N MET A 116 0.62 -5.52 -6.37
CA MET A 116 1.03 -4.11 -6.42
C MET A 116 2.28 -3.89 -7.29
N GLU A 117 3.28 -4.77 -7.22
CA GLU A 117 4.47 -4.66 -8.09
C GLU A 117 4.12 -4.99 -9.56
N GLY A 118 3.20 -5.92 -9.80
CA GLY A 118 2.69 -6.18 -11.15
C GLY A 118 2.02 -4.94 -11.76
N ALA A 119 1.24 -4.22 -10.96
CA ALA A 119 0.65 -2.94 -11.36
C ALA A 119 1.73 -1.89 -11.66
N ARG A 120 2.70 -1.71 -10.75
CA ARG A 120 3.83 -0.79 -10.90
C ARG A 120 4.59 -1.04 -12.20
N ASP A 121 5.02 -2.28 -12.43
CA ASP A 121 5.85 -2.65 -13.58
C ASP A 121 5.05 -2.67 -14.90
N ALA A 122 3.72 -2.52 -14.84
CA ALA A 122 2.84 -2.28 -15.98
C ALA A 122 2.56 -0.78 -16.23
N GLY A 123 3.07 0.12 -15.39
CA GLY A 123 2.82 1.56 -15.47
C GLY A 123 1.49 2.01 -14.85
N ALA A 124 0.80 1.14 -14.12
CA ALA A 124 -0.44 1.50 -13.42
C ALA A 124 -0.17 2.28 -12.14
N GLY A 125 -1.11 3.15 -11.77
CA GLY A 125 -1.09 3.83 -10.48
C GLY A 125 -1.26 2.84 -9.33
N ARG A 126 -0.85 3.24 -8.13
CA ARG A 126 -0.97 2.42 -6.92
C ARG A 126 -1.48 3.26 -5.77
N LEU A 127 -2.30 2.65 -4.91
CA LEU A 127 -2.74 3.22 -3.66
C LEU A 127 -2.72 2.16 -2.56
N TYR A 128 -1.96 2.44 -1.51
CA TYR A 128 -1.84 1.58 -0.34
C TYR A 128 -2.75 2.13 0.76
N ALA A 129 -3.62 1.26 1.28
CA ALA A 129 -4.51 1.59 2.39
C ALA A 129 -4.09 0.90 3.68
N GLU A 130 -4.15 1.60 4.81
CA GLU A 130 -3.95 1.01 6.14
C GLU A 130 -4.75 1.81 7.17
N LEU A 131 -4.95 1.24 8.36
CA LEU A 131 -5.48 2.01 9.48
C LEU A 131 -4.54 3.20 9.78
N ALA A 132 -5.10 4.40 9.86
CA ALA A 132 -4.31 5.57 10.23
C ALA A 132 -3.95 5.53 11.73
N PRO A 133 -2.92 6.28 12.16
CA PRO A 133 -2.61 6.45 13.58
C PRO A 133 -3.78 7.05 14.37
N PHE A 134 -4.60 7.90 13.73
CA PHE A 134 -5.74 8.54 14.37
C PHE A 134 -7.02 7.69 14.26
N PRO A 135 -7.81 7.58 15.34
CA PRO A 135 -9.09 6.88 15.32
C PRO A 135 -10.02 7.36 14.21
N GLY A 136 -10.75 6.42 13.61
CA GLY A 136 -11.73 6.72 12.56
C GLY A 136 -11.13 7.09 11.20
N ARG A 137 -9.80 7.19 11.09
CA ARG A 137 -9.13 7.58 9.84
C ARG A 137 -8.44 6.40 9.15
N ILE A 138 -8.23 6.56 7.84
CA ILE A 138 -7.54 5.62 6.97
C ILE A 138 -6.41 6.36 6.28
N THR A 139 -5.23 5.76 6.24
CA THR A 139 -4.11 6.27 5.44
C THR A 139 -4.27 5.75 4.03
N LEU A 140 -4.17 6.65 3.05
CA LEU A 140 -4.09 6.35 1.63
C LEU A 140 -2.80 6.97 1.10
N ASP A 141 -1.91 6.16 0.54
CA ASP A 141 -0.59 6.62 0.12
C ASP A 141 -0.14 5.92 -1.17
N PRO A 142 0.39 6.65 -2.16
CA PRO A 142 0.74 6.08 -3.45
C PRO A 142 2.04 5.25 -3.46
N LEU A 143 2.90 5.42 -2.46
CA LEU A 143 4.21 4.76 -2.37
C LEU A 143 4.18 3.56 -1.43
N GLY A 144 3.47 3.64 -0.30
CA GLY A 144 3.38 2.57 0.68
C GLY A 144 2.75 3.00 2.00
N VAL A 145 2.74 2.11 2.99
CA VAL A 145 2.17 2.43 4.32
C VAL A 145 3.20 2.23 5.42
N ASN A 146 2.94 2.79 6.60
CA ASN A 146 3.85 2.78 7.74
C ASN A 146 5.23 3.36 7.34
N ALA A 147 6.33 2.69 7.68
CA ALA A 147 7.69 3.15 7.35
C ALA A 147 8.00 3.28 5.85
N GLN A 148 7.17 2.72 4.96
CA GLN A 148 7.32 2.81 3.50
C GLN A 148 6.38 3.85 2.85
N ASN A 149 5.74 4.71 3.65
CA ASN A 149 4.90 5.80 3.13
C ASN A 149 5.74 6.90 2.45
N ALA A 150 5.06 7.81 1.76
CA ALA A 150 5.64 8.94 1.03
C ALA A 150 6.01 10.14 1.92
N LEU A 151 5.72 10.09 3.21
CA LEU A 151 5.95 11.22 4.11
C LEU A 151 7.45 11.47 4.33
N PRO A 152 7.90 12.73 4.36
CA PRO A 152 9.29 13.07 4.68
C PRO A 152 9.73 12.51 6.03
N ARG A 153 10.99 12.08 6.09
CA ARG A 153 11.61 11.52 7.32
C ARG A 153 12.36 12.58 8.12
N ASP A 154 12.78 13.64 7.45
CA ASP A 154 13.43 14.78 8.10
C ASP A 154 12.39 15.62 8.86
N PRO A 155 12.53 15.79 10.19
CA PRO A 155 11.69 16.69 10.95
C PRO A 155 11.75 18.15 10.45
N GLY A 156 12.87 18.57 9.84
CA GLY A 156 13.07 19.90 9.28
C GLY A 156 11.97 20.27 8.28
N PHE A 157 11.61 19.34 7.39
CA PHE A 157 10.51 19.52 6.44
C PHE A 157 9.21 20.00 7.09
N TYR A 158 8.82 19.39 8.22
CA TYR A 158 7.55 19.73 8.89
C TYR A 158 7.65 21.05 9.64
N ARG A 159 8.83 21.38 10.19
CA ARG A 159 9.08 22.67 10.84
C ARG A 159 9.01 23.80 9.81
N ASP A 160 9.64 23.63 8.66
CA ASP A 160 9.61 24.60 7.57
C ASP A 160 8.19 24.75 6.99
N TRP A 161 7.49 23.63 6.78
CA TRP A 161 6.09 23.62 6.32
C TRP A 161 5.14 24.35 7.29
N ALA A 162 5.35 24.20 8.60
CA ALA A 162 4.59 24.90 9.63
C ALA A 162 4.98 26.38 9.78
N ALA A 163 6.27 26.71 9.59
CA ALA A 163 6.76 28.09 9.60
C ALA A 163 6.26 28.92 8.41
N ALA A 164 5.99 28.27 7.28
CA ALA A 164 5.54 28.93 6.06
C ALA A 164 4.13 29.57 6.16
N ASP A 165 3.34 29.24 7.19
CA ASP A 165 1.96 29.71 7.33
C ASP A 165 1.54 29.72 8.81
N PRO A 166 1.31 30.90 9.42
CA PRO A 166 0.89 31.00 10.81
C PRO A 166 -0.38 30.20 11.15
N ALA A 167 -1.28 29.96 10.19
CA ALA A 167 -2.49 29.17 10.42
C ALA A 167 -2.19 27.67 10.68
N ARG A 168 -0.98 27.21 10.35
CA ARG A 168 -0.50 25.84 10.62
C ARG A 168 0.17 25.72 11.98
N GLN A 169 0.43 26.84 12.63
CA GLN A 169 0.97 26.89 13.98
C GLN A 169 -0.20 26.95 14.96
N GLY A 170 -0.44 25.83 15.65
CA GLY A 170 -1.52 25.75 16.62
C GLY A 170 -1.43 24.51 17.48
N GLU A 171 -2.08 24.55 18.63
CA GLU A 171 -2.06 23.46 19.61
C GLU A 171 -3.26 22.51 19.49
N GLY A 172 -4.11 22.66 18.48
CA GLY A 172 -5.30 21.82 18.29
C GLY A 172 -4.99 20.32 18.17
N TRP A 173 -3.77 19.97 17.75
CA TRP A 173 -3.30 18.59 17.73
C TRP A 173 -3.14 17.98 19.14
N ARG A 174 -2.94 18.80 20.19
CA ARG A 174 -2.88 18.31 21.59
C ARG A 174 -4.21 17.72 22.04
N ALA A 175 -5.33 18.33 21.63
CA ALA A 175 -6.67 17.80 21.91
C ALA A 175 -6.90 16.45 21.18
N LEU A 176 -6.35 16.28 19.98
CA LEU A 176 -6.33 14.98 19.31
C LEU A 176 -5.48 13.97 20.07
N GLY A 177 -4.31 14.40 20.57
CA GLY A 177 -3.38 13.59 21.36
C GLY A 177 -3.94 13.08 22.68
N ALA A 178 -4.79 13.87 23.36
CA ALA A 178 -5.39 13.51 24.64
C ALA A 178 -6.20 12.19 24.61
N ASN A 179 -6.71 11.82 23.43
CA ASN A 179 -7.49 10.59 23.23
C ASN A 179 -6.66 9.45 22.59
N LEU A 180 -5.35 9.61 22.46
CA LEU A 180 -4.46 8.58 21.92
C LEU A 180 -3.83 7.78 23.06
N THR A 181 -4.20 6.51 23.15
CA THR A 181 -3.51 5.56 24.03
C THR A 181 -2.40 4.87 23.26
N ALA A 182 -1.16 5.00 23.75
CA ALA A 182 -0.05 4.22 23.24
C ALA A 182 -0.33 2.73 23.46
N ARG A 183 -0.17 1.91 22.41
CA ARG A 183 -0.30 0.46 22.57
C ARG A 183 0.91 -0.08 23.32
N ALA A 184 0.66 -0.88 24.35
CA ALA A 184 1.71 -1.62 25.03
C ALA A 184 2.49 -2.47 24.03
N SER A 185 3.83 -2.37 24.11
CA SER A 185 4.72 -3.21 23.33
C SER A 185 4.55 -4.67 23.74
N ARG A 186 4.48 -5.57 22.77
CA ARG A 186 4.53 -7.03 23.00
C ARG A 186 5.97 -7.56 23.11
N ARG A 187 6.95 -6.69 22.88
CA ARG A 187 8.37 -6.99 22.88
C ARG A 187 8.96 -6.55 24.22
N ALA A 188 9.61 -7.48 24.92
CA ALA A 188 10.25 -7.21 26.20
C ALA A 188 11.46 -6.25 26.06
N ASP A 189 12.09 -6.22 24.88
CA ASP A 189 13.20 -5.32 24.53
C ASP A 189 12.75 -3.90 24.14
N VAL A 190 11.45 -3.61 24.13
CA VAL A 190 10.92 -2.28 23.84
C VAL A 190 10.01 -1.82 24.96
N GLY A 191 10.55 -0.94 25.80
CA GLY A 191 9.79 -0.19 26.79
C GLY A 191 9.15 1.07 26.21
N GLN A 192 8.08 1.53 26.84
CA GLN A 192 7.56 2.90 26.70
C GLN A 192 7.91 3.61 28.00
N GLY A 193 8.89 4.52 27.97
CA GLY A 193 9.17 5.41 29.09
C GLY A 193 8.28 6.65 29.02
N ASP A 194 8.05 7.29 30.16
CA ASP A 194 7.40 8.61 30.19
C ASP A 194 8.27 9.63 29.47
N GLY A 195 7.62 10.55 28.73
CA GLY A 195 8.30 11.59 27.96
C GLY A 195 9.16 12.52 28.82
N ASP A 196 8.91 12.57 30.13
CA ASP A 196 9.70 13.33 31.10
C ASP A 196 11.12 12.76 31.31
N ALA A 197 11.36 11.50 30.93
CA ALA A 197 12.69 10.88 30.99
C ALA A 197 13.57 11.21 29.76
N LEU A 198 13.05 11.99 28.81
CA LEU A 198 13.75 12.42 27.58
C LEU A 198 14.08 13.92 27.55
N ALA A 199 13.83 14.64 28.67
CA ALA A 199 14.15 16.05 28.85
C ALA A 199 15.57 16.28 29.37
#